data_AF-A0A537FYQ7-F1
#
_entry.id   AF-A0A537FYQ7-F1
#
_cell.length_a   1.000
_cell.length_b   1.000
_cell.length_c   1.000
_cell.angle_alpha   90.00
_cell.angle_beta   90.00
_cell.angle_gamma   90.00
#
_symmetry.space_group_name_H-M   'P 1'
#
loop_
_entity.id
_entity.type
_entity.pdbx_description
1 polymer ?
#
loop_
_entity_poly.entity_id
_entity_poly.type
_entity_poly.pdbx_seq_one_letter_code
_entity_poly.pdbx_strand_id
1 'polypeptide(L)'
;MILNHRRFSAAKISCIIVLIAIGIIYFGGASWNQVPVPDRAVSGQPLLIPQGPMGVTSATAGDPYWFQVGASGDSSIYNSVGASVMIRTVYDRVNNDAHSYWVGSILANGAFVQVGYYNGLTTTNQFYCCAWFYEYFPAGNTNSPPIIGPAGSAGPIGSWHTYTMNYTGSGVWSFYMDNQFLGSSPTQGQQYYLGAGDTDSGSHAPAVLAEVAQTTSNTDVIGPAEFKSFMYETTTTAWQQVPVGKVHIGYGATSSMNLANPYSVAEVSGKQNDFLTGSGIPYPGPDECGSPAYYSPSNPSNLWPGATVQCVGNTGAIPSLSFVDMNGNGLAPAPTWISLSDSAGFKIFLTTYQSQNVPTPSGQWTVDQVSWHATNVATGAVVNSTASSQIIPTNVFSVKMQVVGYFYSLPVKDTPVIMYLPDSTNETVKTDSNGQAVFTQLPAAIYTFHVTVPYGIPSTTTQTISSGGSIVAKVFSLPELITLIIPPILIAIVVAVAVARKERQRQAMIQAQAIPAPAFGSSFCRSCGQPLPPTANFCTSCGTPRIVTQ
;
A
#
# COMPACT_ATOMS: atom_id res chain seq x y z
N MET A 1 -66.77 -13.32 14.10
CA MET A 1 -65.51 -13.66 13.41
C MET A 1 -64.42 -12.82 14.05
N ILE A 2 -63.75 -13.36 15.07
CA ILE A 2 -62.81 -12.60 15.92
C ILE A 2 -61.41 -12.77 15.32
N LEU A 3 -60.81 -11.66 14.87
CA LEU A 3 -59.44 -11.63 14.35
C LEU A 3 -58.42 -11.87 15.47
N ASN A 4 -57.67 -12.96 15.31
CA ASN A 4 -56.54 -13.36 16.15
C ASN A 4 -55.34 -12.41 15.92
N HIS A 5 -55.16 -11.41 16.78
CA HIS A 5 -53.87 -10.73 16.91
C HIS A 5 -52.87 -11.65 17.64
N ARG A 6 -51.94 -12.25 16.90
CA ARG A 6 -50.75 -12.89 17.50
C ARG A 6 -49.94 -11.82 18.23
N ARG A 7 -50.04 -11.79 19.56
CA ARG A 7 -49.12 -11.04 20.43
C ARG A 7 -47.72 -11.62 20.26
N PHE A 8 -46.85 -10.90 19.55
CA PHE A 8 -45.42 -11.16 19.59
C PHE A 8 -44.92 -10.79 21.00
N SER A 9 -44.45 -11.77 21.78
CA SER A 9 -43.88 -11.51 23.10
C SER A 9 -42.58 -10.72 22.95
N ALA A 10 -42.34 -9.74 23.83
CA ALA A 10 -41.11 -8.94 23.89
C ALA A 10 -39.82 -9.78 23.77
N ALA A 11 -39.80 -11.00 24.32
CA ALA A 11 -38.69 -11.94 24.22
C ALA A 11 -38.31 -12.35 22.78
N LYS A 12 -39.27 -12.44 21.85
CA LYS A 12 -39.01 -12.76 20.44
C LYS A 12 -38.45 -11.56 19.67
N ILE A 13 -38.89 -10.35 20.00
CA ILE A 13 -38.35 -9.11 19.41
C ILE A 13 -36.91 -8.91 19.89
N SER A 14 -36.62 -9.15 21.17
CA SER A 14 -35.26 -9.09 21.71
C SER A 14 -34.34 -10.16 21.14
N CYS A 15 -34.81 -11.40 20.90
CA CYS A 15 -34.01 -12.43 20.23
C CYS A 15 -33.68 -12.06 18.78
N ILE A 16 -34.61 -11.43 18.06
CA ILE A 16 -34.37 -10.97 16.68
C ILE A 16 -33.32 -9.85 16.65
N ILE A 17 -33.37 -8.89 17.59
CA ILE A 17 -32.36 -7.83 17.71
C ILE A 17 -30.97 -8.40 18.05
N VAL A 18 -30.90 -9.38 18.95
CA VAL A 18 -29.64 -10.07 19.29
C VAL A 18 -29.10 -10.89 18.11
N LEU A 19 -29.96 -11.55 17.33
CA LEU A 19 -29.54 -12.28 16.11
C LEU A 19 -29.09 -11.33 14.99
N ILE A 20 -29.69 -10.15 14.87
CA ILE A 20 -29.24 -9.11 13.93
C ILE A 20 -27.90 -8.52 14.40
N ALA A 21 -27.72 -8.27 15.71
CA ALA A 21 -26.45 -7.78 16.25
C ALA A 21 -25.32 -8.82 16.09
N ILE A 22 -25.59 -10.10 16.36
CA ILE A 22 -24.64 -11.19 16.11
C ILE A 22 -24.39 -11.34 14.61
N GLY A 23 -25.42 -11.21 13.76
CA GLY A 23 -25.28 -11.21 12.31
C GLY A 23 -24.39 -10.10 11.77
N ILE A 24 -24.47 -8.88 12.32
CA ILE A 24 -23.60 -7.76 11.94
C ILE A 24 -22.16 -8.01 12.41
N ILE A 25 -21.97 -8.63 13.58
CA ILE A 25 -20.64 -9.00 14.10
C ILE A 25 -20.00 -10.16 13.30
N TYR A 26 -20.80 -11.10 12.78
CA TYR A 26 -20.31 -12.27 12.05
C TYR A 26 -20.20 -12.07 10.53
N PHE A 27 -21.10 -11.30 9.91
CA PHE A 27 -21.10 -11.01 8.47
C PHE A 27 -20.45 -9.67 8.11
N GLY A 28 -20.26 -8.76 9.08
CA GLY A 28 -19.46 -7.54 8.92
C GLY A 28 -17.96 -7.75 9.05
N GLY A 29 -17.52 -9.02 9.14
CA GLY A 29 -16.12 -9.41 9.09
C GLY A 29 -15.51 -9.05 7.74
N ALA A 30 -15.11 -7.79 7.59
CA ALA A 30 -14.18 -7.35 6.58
C ALA A 30 -12.98 -8.30 6.63
N SER A 31 -12.67 -8.90 5.48
CA SER A 31 -11.45 -9.65 5.26
C SER A 31 -10.27 -8.87 5.80
N TRP A 32 -9.56 -9.50 6.73
CA TRP A 32 -8.36 -8.98 7.36
C TRP A 32 -7.23 -9.01 6.33
N ASN A 33 -6.94 -7.86 5.72
CA ASN A 33 -5.60 -7.57 5.24
C ASN A 33 -5.06 -6.48 6.17
N GLN A 34 -4.41 -6.89 7.24
CA GLN A 34 -3.57 -5.99 8.01
C GLN A 34 -2.41 -5.57 7.09
N VAL A 35 -2.35 -4.30 6.72
CA VAL A 35 -1.08 -3.66 6.38
C VAL A 35 -0.64 -2.93 7.64
N PRO A 36 0.33 -3.45 8.41
CA PRO A 36 0.87 -2.73 9.55
C PRO A 36 1.68 -1.54 9.05
N VAL A 37 1.46 -0.37 9.65
CA VAL A 37 2.47 0.69 9.70
C VAL A 37 3.68 0.11 10.47
N PRO A 38 4.93 0.29 10.00
CA PRO A 38 6.06 -0.49 10.46
C PRO A 38 6.62 0.03 11.79
N ASP A 39 6.03 -0.40 12.90
CA ASP A 39 6.72 -0.46 14.20
C ASP A 39 7.28 -1.87 14.47
N ARG A 40 7.12 -2.80 13.51
CA ARG A 40 7.69 -4.15 13.53
C ARG A 40 8.58 -4.34 12.31
N ALA A 41 9.70 -5.05 12.51
CA ALA A 41 10.54 -5.52 11.42
C ALA A 41 9.70 -6.28 10.38
N VAL A 42 9.91 -5.97 9.10
CA VAL A 42 9.29 -6.68 7.97
C VAL A 42 9.58 -8.17 8.12
N SER A 43 8.53 -9.00 8.11
CA SER A 43 8.63 -10.43 8.32
C SER A 43 8.58 -11.20 7.00
N GLY A 44 9.44 -12.22 6.88
CA GLY A 44 9.62 -12.96 5.61
C GLY A 44 10.72 -12.38 4.74
N GLN A 45 11.13 -13.15 3.73
CA GLN A 45 12.10 -12.71 2.73
C GLN A 45 11.39 -11.98 1.60
N PRO A 46 12.05 -11.02 0.91
CA PRO A 46 11.53 -10.45 -0.32
C PRO A 46 11.18 -11.55 -1.33
N LEU A 47 10.11 -11.36 -2.10
CA LEU A 47 9.85 -12.20 -3.25
C LEU A 47 11.00 -12.03 -4.24
N LEU A 48 11.57 -13.15 -4.67
CA LEU A 48 12.52 -13.15 -5.76
C LEU A 48 11.74 -12.92 -7.04
N ILE A 49 12.09 -11.88 -7.77
CA ILE A 49 11.49 -11.56 -9.05
C ILE A 49 12.31 -12.31 -10.10
N PRO A 50 11.75 -13.29 -10.84
CA PRO A 50 12.43 -13.81 -12.01
C PRO A 50 12.35 -12.74 -13.09
N GLN A 51 13.42 -11.98 -13.33
CA GLN A 51 13.48 -11.03 -14.45
C GLN A 51 14.30 -11.58 -15.61
N GLY A 52 14.16 -10.94 -16.77
CA GLY A 52 14.96 -11.13 -17.96
C GLY A 52 15.16 -9.78 -18.67
N PRO A 53 16.14 -9.69 -19.56
CA PRO A 53 16.78 -8.45 -20.05
C PRO A 53 15.83 -7.44 -20.71
N MET A 54 16.34 -6.22 -20.98
CA MET A 54 15.78 -5.35 -22.02
C MET A 54 15.60 -6.15 -23.32
N GLY A 55 14.38 -6.33 -23.82
CA GLY A 55 14.19 -7.09 -25.07
C GLY A 55 12.77 -7.56 -25.35
N VAL A 56 12.47 -7.76 -26.63
CA VAL A 56 11.17 -8.16 -27.17
C VAL A 56 11.20 -9.63 -27.63
N THR A 57 11.26 -10.59 -26.71
CA THR A 57 10.92 -11.98 -27.06
C THR A 57 9.41 -12.16 -26.96
N SER A 58 8.80 -12.75 -28.00
CA SER A 58 7.35 -12.92 -28.08
C SER A 58 6.85 -13.82 -26.96
N ALA A 59 6.09 -13.23 -26.04
CA ALA A 59 5.35 -13.97 -25.02
C ALA A 59 4.11 -14.64 -25.61
N THR A 60 3.61 -15.66 -24.93
CA THR A 60 2.37 -16.35 -25.24
C THR A 60 1.19 -15.59 -24.64
N ALA A 61 -0.01 -15.75 -25.20
CA ALA A 61 -1.22 -15.19 -24.60
C ALA A 61 -1.42 -15.75 -23.17
N GLY A 62 -1.39 -14.86 -22.17
CA GLY A 62 -1.53 -15.22 -20.75
C GLY A 62 -0.27 -14.97 -19.91
N ASP A 63 0.87 -14.69 -20.54
CA ASP A 63 2.07 -14.27 -19.84
C ASP A 63 1.88 -12.86 -19.24
N PRO A 64 2.51 -12.56 -18.10
CA PRO A 64 2.38 -11.25 -17.47
C PRO A 64 3.10 -10.16 -18.28
N TYR A 65 2.86 -8.90 -17.91
CA TYR A 65 3.47 -7.72 -18.51
C TYR A 65 4.63 -7.24 -17.65
N TRP A 66 5.72 -6.85 -18.32
CA TRP A 66 6.82 -6.09 -17.75
C TRP A 66 6.94 -4.77 -18.49
N PHE A 67 6.28 -3.73 -17.99
CA PHE A 67 6.31 -2.42 -18.64
C PHE A 67 7.58 -1.68 -18.25
N GLN A 68 8.39 -1.27 -19.22
CA GLN A 68 9.65 -0.54 -19.01
C GLN A 68 9.56 0.86 -19.61
N VAL A 69 9.99 1.87 -18.89
CA VAL A 69 9.96 3.27 -19.37
C VAL A 69 11.14 4.06 -18.82
N GLY A 70 11.71 4.96 -19.62
CA GLY A 70 12.80 5.82 -19.17
C GLY A 70 13.63 6.34 -20.34
N ALA A 71 14.96 6.34 -20.15
CA ALA A 71 15.90 6.85 -21.13
C ALA A 71 16.99 5.82 -21.46
N SER A 72 17.37 5.69 -22.72
CA SER A 72 18.57 4.96 -23.14
C SER A 72 19.54 5.89 -23.84
N GLY A 73 20.84 5.58 -23.84
CA GLY A 73 21.75 6.29 -24.74
C GLY A 73 21.52 5.95 -26.20
N ASP A 74 22.26 6.63 -27.08
CA ASP A 74 22.37 6.28 -28.50
C ASP A 74 23.72 5.60 -28.80
N SER A 75 24.06 5.47 -30.09
CA SER A 75 25.32 4.86 -30.52
C SER A 75 26.58 5.57 -30.03
N SER A 76 26.49 6.80 -29.52
CA SER A 76 27.64 7.52 -28.96
C SER A 76 28.17 6.90 -27.66
N ILE A 77 27.36 6.09 -26.97
CA ILE A 77 27.75 5.44 -25.72
C ILE A 77 27.87 3.91 -25.83
N TYR A 78 28.06 3.39 -27.05
CA TYR A 78 28.41 2.00 -27.28
C TYR A 78 29.78 1.64 -26.71
N ASN A 79 30.01 0.35 -26.48
CA ASN A 79 31.19 -0.20 -25.81
C ASN A 79 31.43 0.44 -24.43
N SER A 80 30.34 0.74 -23.72
CA SER A 80 30.41 1.26 -22.37
C SER A 80 30.86 0.17 -21.40
N VAL A 81 31.85 0.47 -20.57
CA VAL A 81 32.35 -0.37 -19.48
C VAL A 81 31.70 -0.03 -18.14
N GLY A 82 30.79 0.96 -18.11
CA GLY A 82 30.08 1.35 -16.90
C GLY A 82 28.90 2.29 -17.16
N ALA A 83 27.94 2.29 -16.25
CA ALA A 83 26.83 3.23 -16.26
C ALA A 83 26.48 3.63 -14.82
N SER A 84 26.06 4.88 -14.64
CA SER A 84 25.73 5.43 -13.34
C SER A 84 24.60 6.44 -13.46
N VAL A 85 23.71 6.47 -12.49
CA VAL A 85 22.62 7.44 -12.41
C VAL A 85 22.25 7.70 -10.97
N MET A 86 21.83 8.93 -10.68
CA MET A 86 21.26 9.27 -9.39
C MET A 86 19.74 9.17 -9.46
N ILE A 87 19.12 8.39 -8.57
CA ILE A 87 17.69 8.12 -8.57
C ILE A 87 17.08 8.66 -7.28
N ARG A 88 15.94 9.35 -7.40
CA ARG A 88 15.12 9.70 -6.24
C ARG A 88 14.35 8.47 -5.77
N THR A 89 14.45 8.12 -4.50
CA THR A 89 13.68 7.02 -3.92
C THR A 89 12.21 7.41 -3.85
N VAL A 90 11.35 6.68 -4.56
CA VAL A 90 9.89 6.87 -4.55
C VAL A 90 9.22 5.63 -3.97
N TYR A 91 8.03 5.87 -3.41
CA TYR A 91 7.17 4.82 -2.90
C TYR A 91 6.05 4.59 -3.90
N ASP A 92 5.88 3.34 -4.29
CA ASP A 92 4.75 2.91 -5.10
C ASP A 92 4.05 1.76 -4.40
N ARG A 93 2.72 1.78 -4.43
CA ARG A 93 1.97 0.61 -4.03
C ARG A 93 2.09 -0.47 -5.10
N VAL A 94 2.74 -1.55 -4.71
CA VAL A 94 2.91 -2.73 -5.55
C VAL A 94 1.70 -3.64 -5.39
N ASN A 95 1.02 -3.95 -6.49
CA ASN A 95 -0.07 -4.94 -6.54
C ASN A 95 0.34 -6.22 -7.29
N ASN A 96 1.61 -6.32 -7.68
CA ASN A 96 2.22 -7.37 -8.50
C ASN A 96 3.55 -7.81 -7.85
N ASP A 97 4.51 -8.33 -8.61
CA ASP A 97 5.80 -8.75 -8.07
C ASP A 97 6.63 -7.55 -7.57
N ALA A 98 6.85 -6.56 -8.45
CA ALA A 98 7.74 -5.45 -8.15
C ALA A 98 7.54 -4.23 -9.06
N HIS A 99 7.80 -3.05 -8.50
CA HIS A 99 8.10 -1.84 -9.25
C HIS A 99 9.56 -1.45 -8.99
N SER A 100 10.38 -1.30 -10.03
CA SER A 100 11.83 -1.09 -9.88
C SER A 100 12.34 0.10 -10.68
N TYR A 101 13.43 0.70 -10.21
CA TYR A 101 14.09 1.86 -10.79
C TYR A 101 15.59 1.59 -10.86
N TRP A 102 16.15 1.52 -12.06
CA TRP A 102 17.49 0.98 -12.25
C TRP A 102 18.24 1.58 -13.42
N VAL A 103 19.56 1.43 -13.40
CA VAL A 103 20.46 1.58 -14.55
C VAL A 103 20.99 0.22 -14.96
N GLY A 104 21.01 -0.06 -16.25
CA GLY A 104 21.32 -1.39 -16.77
C GLY A 104 21.82 -1.36 -18.22
N SER A 105 22.39 -2.47 -18.67
CA SER A 105 22.90 -2.61 -20.04
C SER A 105 22.87 -4.06 -20.50
N ILE A 106 22.53 -4.25 -21.78
CA ILE A 106 22.90 -5.45 -22.52
C ILE A 106 24.40 -5.36 -22.81
N LEU A 107 25.09 -6.49 -22.72
CA LEU A 107 26.53 -6.63 -22.85
C LEU A 107 26.88 -7.16 -24.25
N ALA A 108 28.12 -7.01 -24.69
CA ALA A 108 28.53 -7.33 -26.06
C ALA A 108 28.21 -8.79 -26.48
N ASN A 109 28.22 -9.71 -25.52
CA ASN A 109 27.89 -11.13 -25.70
C ASN A 109 26.38 -11.45 -25.56
N GLY A 110 25.53 -10.47 -25.27
CA GLY A 110 24.10 -10.64 -25.02
C GLY A 110 23.74 -10.97 -23.57
N ALA A 111 24.69 -10.93 -22.63
CA ALA A 111 24.41 -10.91 -21.20
C ALA A 111 23.77 -9.57 -20.80
N PHE A 112 23.28 -9.46 -19.57
CA PHE A 112 22.66 -8.25 -19.05
C PHE A 112 23.04 -8.02 -17.59
N VAL A 113 23.19 -6.76 -17.20
CA VAL A 113 23.46 -6.33 -15.82
C VAL A 113 22.61 -5.11 -15.49
N GLN A 114 22.17 -5.02 -14.23
CA GLN A 114 21.46 -3.85 -13.71
C GLN A 114 21.67 -3.65 -12.21
N VAL A 115 21.49 -2.40 -11.78
CA VAL A 115 21.52 -2.00 -10.38
C VAL A 115 20.56 -0.84 -10.14
N GLY A 116 19.90 -0.85 -8.99
CA GLY A 116 18.88 0.13 -8.65
C GLY A 116 18.23 -0.14 -7.31
N TYR A 117 16.99 0.28 -7.16
CA TYR A 117 16.13 -0.15 -6.07
C TYR A 117 14.77 -0.61 -6.58
N TYR A 118 14.05 -1.33 -5.73
CA TYR A 118 12.69 -1.72 -6.03
C TYR A 118 11.78 -1.65 -4.80
N ASN A 119 10.49 -1.58 -5.13
CA ASN A 119 9.34 -1.77 -4.27
C ASN A 119 8.76 -3.13 -4.64
N GLY A 120 8.42 -3.98 -3.67
CA GLY A 120 7.83 -5.29 -3.93
C GLY A 120 7.02 -5.82 -2.76
N LEU A 121 6.82 -7.15 -2.76
CA LEU A 121 6.18 -7.88 -1.68
C LEU A 121 7.14 -8.90 -1.06
N THR A 122 6.90 -9.28 0.18
CA THR A 122 7.55 -10.43 0.82
C THR A 122 6.81 -11.73 0.53
N THR A 123 7.47 -12.84 0.81
CA THR A 123 6.89 -14.20 0.89
C THR A 123 5.69 -14.33 1.84
N THR A 124 5.46 -13.34 2.73
CA THR A 124 4.29 -13.28 3.63
C THR A 124 3.25 -12.24 3.17
N ASN A 125 3.38 -11.75 1.94
CA ASN A 125 2.53 -10.71 1.34
C ASN A 125 2.58 -9.36 2.08
N GLN A 126 3.71 -9.05 2.73
CA GLN A 126 3.96 -7.73 3.30
C GLN A 126 4.67 -6.85 2.28
N PHE A 127 4.36 -5.56 2.31
CA PHE A 127 5.03 -4.61 1.45
C PHE A 127 6.53 -4.51 1.79
N TYR A 128 7.37 -4.49 0.76
CA TYR A 128 8.82 -4.45 0.85
C TYR A 128 9.34 -3.26 0.05
N CYS A 129 9.60 -2.16 0.75
CA CYS A 129 10.23 -0.96 0.18
C CYS A 129 11.30 -0.46 1.15
N CYS A 130 12.20 0.39 0.73
CA CYS A 130 12.64 0.59 -0.65
C CYS A 130 14.04 -0.01 -0.61
N ALA A 131 14.26 -1.11 -1.32
CA ALA A 131 15.47 -1.90 -1.15
C ALA A 131 16.34 -1.80 -2.39
N TRP A 132 17.63 -1.52 -2.20
CA TRP A 132 18.58 -1.63 -3.30
C TRP A 132 18.61 -3.07 -3.81
N PHE A 133 18.87 -3.23 -5.09
CA PHE A 133 19.09 -4.53 -5.70
C PHE A 133 20.13 -4.42 -6.82
N TYR A 134 20.74 -5.55 -7.15
CA TYR A 134 21.45 -5.72 -8.41
C TYR A 134 21.16 -7.09 -8.98
N GLU A 135 21.27 -7.19 -10.30
CA GLU A 135 20.92 -8.41 -11.02
C GLU A 135 21.77 -8.53 -12.28
N TYR A 136 21.96 -9.77 -12.70
CA TYR A 136 22.76 -10.09 -13.86
C TYR A 136 22.27 -11.38 -14.52
N PHE A 137 22.31 -11.44 -15.84
CA PHE A 137 21.89 -12.58 -16.63
C PHE A 137 22.99 -12.97 -17.61
N PRO A 138 23.46 -14.23 -17.60
CA PRO A 138 24.25 -14.76 -18.70
C PRO A 138 23.48 -14.68 -20.01
N ALA A 139 24.21 -14.60 -21.13
CA ALA A 139 23.60 -14.57 -22.46
C ALA A 139 22.62 -15.75 -22.66
N GLY A 140 21.39 -15.42 -23.08
CA GLY A 140 20.32 -16.40 -23.31
C GLY A 140 19.69 -16.99 -22.04
N ASN A 141 19.98 -16.47 -20.85
CA ASN A 141 19.39 -16.89 -19.58
C ASN A 141 18.51 -15.77 -19.01
N THR A 142 17.33 -16.10 -18.50
CA THR A 142 16.38 -15.14 -17.87
C THR A 142 15.94 -15.61 -16.48
N ASN A 143 16.73 -16.46 -15.83
CA ASN A 143 16.39 -17.14 -14.56
C ASN A 143 17.48 -16.95 -13.50
N SER A 144 18.28 -15.90 -13.61
CA SER A 144 19.24 -15.53 -12.58
C SER A 144 18.49 -14.76 -11.47
N PRO A 145 18.54 -15.18 -10.20
CA PRO A 145 17.81 -14.48 -9.15
C PRO A 145 18.49 -13.14 -8.81
N PRO A 146 17.70 -12.09 -8.53
CA PRO A 146 18.25 -10.81 -8.10
C PRO A 146 18.87 -10.91 -6.71
N ILE A 147 19.85 -10.06 -6.44
CA ILE A 147 20.40 -9.87 -5.10
C ILE A 147 19.75 -8.61 -4.52
N ILE A 148 19.05 -8.79 -3.41
CA ILE A 148 18.19 -7.77 -2.81
C ILE A 148 18.72 -7.39 -1.42
N GLY A 149 18.83 -6.10 -1.17
CA GLY A 149 19.17 -5.53 0.12
C GLY A 149 18.02 -5.59 1.14
N PRO A 150 18.30 -5.24 2.42
CA PRO A 150 17.25 -5.13 3.45
C PRO A 150 16.18 -4.10 3.10
N ALA A 151 14.97 -4.25 3.67
CA ALA A 151 13.93 -3.23 3.54
C ALA A 151 14.44 -1.86 4.02
N GLY A 152 14.14 -0.80 3.26
CA GLY A 152 14.60 0.57 3.50
C GLY A 152 16.07 0.83 3.16
N SER A 153 16.80 -0.13 2.59
CA SER A 153 18.21 0.03 2.26
C SER A 153 18.48 1.03 1.12
N ALA A 154 17.48 1.36 0.32
CA ALA A 154 17.51 2.43 -0.69
C ALA A 154 17.26 3.83 -0.10
N GLY A 155 17.25 3.95 1.23
CA GLY A 155 17.05 5.21 1.95
C GLY A 155 15.57 5.63 2.12
N PRO A 156 15.32 6.74 2.82
CA PRO A 156 13.99 7.29 3.03
C PRO A 156 13.32 7.73 1.71
N ILE A 157 11.99 7.73 1.66
CA ILE A 157 11.25 8.27 0.52
C ILE A 157 11.67 9.73 0.27
N GLY A 158 11.99 10.06 -0.97
CA GLY A 158 12.45 11.36 -1.42
C GLY A 158 13.96 11.59 -1.29
N SER A 159 14.72 10.67 -0.70
CA SER A 159 16.18 10.73 -0.71
C SER A 159 16.75 10.46 -2.11
N TRP A 160 18.00 10.85 -2.30
CA TRP A 160 18.73 10.71 -3.57
C TRP A 160 19.91 9.78 -3.37
N HIS A 161 20.05 8.81 -4.27
CA HIS A 161 21.12 7.83 -4.22
C HIS A 161 21.69 7.55 -5.60
N THR A 162 23.01 7.44 -5.70
CA THR A 162 23.71 7.14 -6.96
C THR A 162 23.92 5.65 -7.09
N TYR A 163 23.36 5.05 -8.14
CA TYR A 163 23.55 3.64 -8.47
C TYR A 163 24.54 3.52 -9.63
N THR A 164 25.55 2.68 -9.45
CA THR A 164 26.65 2.52 -10.41
C THR A 164 26.91 1.05 -10.68
N MET A 165 27.09 0.72 -11.95
CA MET A 165 27.62 -0.57 -12.39
C MET A 165 28.84 -0.36 -13.28
N ASN A 166 29.89 -1.15 -13.09
CA ASN A 166 31.08 -1.09 -13.94
C ASN A 166 31.81 -2.43 -14.05
N TYR A 167 32.50 -2.61 -15.17
CA TYR A 167 33.38 -3.73 -15.42
C TYR A 167 34.65 -3.61 -14.57
N THR A 168 35.01 -4.70 -13.89
CA THR A 168 36.16 -4.75 -12.95
C THR A 168 37.24 -5.76 -13.35
N GLY A 169 37.08 -6.43 -14.49
CA GLY A 169 38.05 -7.40 -14.99
C GLY A 169 37.50 -8.83 -15.05
N SER A 170 38.05 -9.65 -15.95
CA SER A 170 37.79 -11.10 -16.03
C SER A 170 36.30 -11.48 -16.18
N GLY A 171 35.51 -10.66 -16.88
CA GLY A 171 34.07 -10.87 -17.04
C GLY A 171 33.24 -10.60 -15.78
N VAL A 172 33.76 -9.80 -14.84
CA VAL A 172 33.09 -9.45 -13.59
C VAL A 172 32.65 -7.98 -13.59
N TRP A 173 31.38 -7.77 -13.28
CA TRP A 173 30.75 -6.46 -13.10
C TRP A 173 30.48 -6.22 -11.62
N SER A 174 30.81 -5.02 -11.13
CA SER A 174 30.60 -4.61 -9.74
C SER A 174 29.50 -3.57 -9.65
N PHE A 175 28.79 -3.58 -8.52
CA PHE A 175 27.60 -2.77 -8.28
C PHE A 175 27.74 -1.96 -7.01
N TYR A 176 27.31 -0.69 -7.07
CA TYR A 176 27.48 0.27 -5.99
C TYR A 176 26.23 1.13 -5.79
N MET A 177 26.02 1.56 -4.55
CA MET A 177 25.10 2.62 -4.16
C MET A 177 25.86 3.65 -3.34
N ASP A 178 25.84 4.93 -3.74
CA ASP A 178 26.60 6.01 -3.10
C ASP A 178 28.08 5.69 -2.91
N ASN A 179 28.70 5.09 -3.95
CA ASN A 179 30.07 4.57 -3.94
C ASN A 179 30.34 3.46 -2.88
N GLN A 180 29.32 2.96 -2.19
CA GLN A 180 29.42 1.78 -1.35
C GLN A 180 29.22 0.52 -2.18
N PHE A 181 30.13 -0.43 -2.04
CA PHE A 181 30.07 -1.70 -2.76
C PHE A 181 28.89 -2.55 -2.26
N LEU A 182 27.99 -2.90 -3.18
CA LEU A 182 26.84 -3.79 -2.91
C LEU A 182 27.19 -5.25 -3.20
N GLY A 183 27.98 -5.49 -4.25
CA GLY A 183 28.33 -6.82 -4.70
C GLY A 183 28.86 -6.84 -6.13
N SER A 184 29.05 -8.05 -6.67
CA SER A 184 29.56 -8.26 -8.02
C SER A 184 28.89 -9.46 -8.68
N SER A 185 28.95 -9.53 -10.01
CA SER A 185 28.61 -10.74 -10.75
C SER A 185 29.58 -11.89 -10.39
N PRO A 186 29.23 -13.14 -10.70
CA PRO A 186 30.03 -14.30 -10.37
C PRO A 186 31.36 -14.31 -11.15
N THR A 187 32.34 -15.01 -10.61
CA THR A 187 33.64 -15.25 -11.25
C THR A 187 33.64 -16.53 -12.08
N GLN A 188 34.69 -16.72 -12.89
CA GLN A 188 34.82 -17.91 -13.75
C GLN A 188 34.70 -19.21 -12.94
N GLY A 189 33.83 -20.12 -13.41
CA GLY A 189 33.55 -21.40 -12.75
C GLY A 189 32.39 -21.38 -11.75
N GLN A 190 31.81 -20.21 -11.48
CA GLN A 190 30.58 -20.08 -10.68
C GLN A 190 29.32 -20.11 -11.56
N GLN A 191 28.20 -20.51 -10.97
CA GLN A 191 26.90 -20.45 -11.63
C GLN A 191 26.60 -19.00 -12.02
N TYR A 192 26.01 -18.81 -13.21
CA TYR A 192 25.68 -17.50 -13.77
C TYR A 192 26.88 -16.57 -14.06
N TYR A 193 28.09 -17.12 -14.22
CA TYR A 193 29.22 -16.36 -14.78
C TYR A 193 28.87 -15.77 -16.15
N LEU A 194 29.15 -14.48 -16.34
CA LEU A 194 28.75 -13.75 -17.55
C LEU A 194 29.62 -14.04 -18.77
N GLY A 195 30.86 -14.52 -18.56
CA GLY A 195 31.76 -14.95 -19.62
C GLY A 195 32.97 -14.03 -19.79
N ALA A 196 34.07 -14.58 -20.32
CA ALA A 196 35.36 -13.87 -20.41
C ALA A 196 35.40 -12.72 -21.44
N GLY A 197 34.44 -12.67 -22.37
CA GLY A 197 34.29 -11.61 -23.37
C GLY A 197 33.32 -10.50 -22.96
N ASP A 198 32.87 -10.51 -21.71
CA ASP A 198 31.91 -9.55 -21.17
C ASP A 198 32.64 -8.36 -20.53
N THR A 199 33.18 -7.50 -21.38
CA THR A 199 33.97 -6.34 -20.98
C THR A 199 33.22 -5.04 -21.07
N ASP A 200 32.18 -4.99 -21.90
CA ASP A 200 31.50 -3.77 -22.30
C ASP A 200 30.12 -4.05 -22.92
N SER A 201 29.38 -2.98 -23.20
CA SER A 201 28.03 -3.03 -23.77
C SER A 201 27.95 -3.37 -25.27
N GLY A 202 29.08 -3.44 -25.98
CA GLY A 202 29.14 -3.64 -27.42
C GLY A 202 28.27 -2.62 -28.18
N SER A 203 27.42 -3.11 -29.09
CA SER A 203 26.47 -2.28 -29.86
C SER A 203 25.18 -1.93 -29.10
N HIS A 204 25.14 -2.08 -27.78
CA HIS A 204 24.00 -1.73 -26.96
C HIS A 204 24.34 -0.52 -26.10
N ALA A 205 23.46 0.47 -26.08
CA ALA A 205 23.61 1.61 -25.18
C ALA A 205 23.01 1.25 -23.81
N PRO A 206 23.68 1.59 -22.70
CA PRO A 206 23.06 1.54 -21.37
C PRO A 206 21.75 2.33 -21.31
N ALA A 207 20.88 1.91 -20.41
CA ALA A 207 19.57 2.52 -20.16
C ALA A 207 19.29 2.71 -18.68
N VAL A 208 18.41 3.65 -18.39
CA VAL A 208 17.92 3.99 -17.06
C VAL A 208 16.41 3.97 -17.11
N LEU A 209 15.80 3.00 -16.42
CA LEU A 209 14.38 2.68 -16.56
C LEU A 209 13.69 2.61 -15.21
N ALA A 210 12.42 2.99 -15.20
CA ALA A 210 11.43 2.49 -14.27
C ALA A 210 10.68 1.31 -14.90
N GLU A 211 10.31 0.34 -14.07
CA GLU A 211 9.70 -0.89 -14.53
C GLU A 211 8.56 -1.33 -13.59
N VAL A 212 7.46 -1.80 -14.19
CA VAL A 212 6.42 -2.59 -13.52
C VAL A 212 6.61 -4.04 -13.93
N ALA A 213 6.95 -4.90 -12.98
CA ALA A 213 7.23 -6.30 -13.23
C ALA A 213 6.03 -7.20 -12.90
N GLN A 214 5.82 -8.18 -13.78
CA GLN A 214 4.85 -9.27 -13.62
C GLN A 214 3.39 -8.82 -13.37
N THR A 215 2.95 -7.70 -13.93
CA THR A 215 1.56 -7.27 -13.79
C THR A 215 0.64 -8.00 -14.78
N THR A 216 -0.66 -8.01 -14.51
CA THR A 216 -1.69 -8.51 -15.45
C THR A 216 -2.54 -7.39 -16.05
N SER A 217 -2.23 -6.12 -15.73
CA SER A 217 -2.99 -4.94 -16.14
C SER A 217 -2.07 -3.76 -16.40
N ASN A 218 -2.53 -2.74 -17.14
CA ASN A 218 -1.81 -1.49 -17.35
C ASN A 218 -2.34 -0.36 -16.44
N THR A 219 -2.81 -0.70 -15.24
CA THR A 219 -3.41 0.26 -14.29
C THR A 219 -2.57 0.49 -13.04
N ASP A 220 -1.43 -0.18 -12.91
CA ASP A 220 -0.51 0.07 -11.79
C ASP A 220 0.01 1.52 -11.85
N VAL A 221 0.24 2.09 -10.69
CA VAL A 221 0.80 3.44 -10.55
C VAL A 221 2.24 3.32 -10.09
N ILE A 222 3.16 3.81 -10.91
CA ILE A 222 4.58 3.98 -10.58
C ILE A 222 4.99 5.45 -10.64
N GLY A 223 5.89 5.83 -9.75
CA GLY A 223 6.51 7.15 -9.70
C GLY A 223 5.50 8.29 -9.64
N PRO A 224 5.80 9.45 -10.27
CA PRO A 224 6.99 9.69 -11.07
C PRO A 224 8.29 9.67 -10.28
N ALA A 225 9.27 8.91 -10.76
CA ALA A 225 10.63 8.98 -10.26
C ALA A 225 11.45 9.97 -11.10
N GLU A 226 12.30 10.73 -10.41
CA GLU A 226 13.25 11.63 -11.04
C GLU A 226 14.62 10.96 -11.07
N PHE A 227 15.20 10.94 -12.26
CA PHE A 227 16.55 10.45 -12.53
C PHE A 227 17.43 11.65 -12.87
N LYS A 228 18.68 11.63 -12.37
CA LYS A 228 19.62 12.72 -12.54
C LYS A 228 20.99 12.23 -12.96
N SER A 229 21.67 13.07 -13.73
CA SER A 229 23.08 12.86 -14.08
C SER A 229 23.31 11.45 -14.62
N PHE A 230 22.61 11.07 -15.68
CA PHE A 230 22.90 9.81 -16.36
C PHE A 230 24.31 9.86 -16.98
N MET A 231 25.20 9.03 -16.44
CA MET A 231 26.61 8.93 -16.81
C MET A 231 26.93 7.56 -17.43
N TYR A 232 27.95 7.56 -18.27
CA TYR A 232 28.56 6.35 -18.83
C TYR A 232 30.09 6.43 -18.74
N GLU A 233 30.74 5.30 -18.98
CA GLU A 233 32.18 5.20 -18.98
C GLU A 233 32.63 4.26 -20.10
N THR A 234 33.58 4.67 -20.95
CA THR A 234 34.16 3.81 -22.02
C THR A 234 35.54 3.27 -21.68
N THR A 235 36.21 3.89 -20.71
CA THR A 235 37.47 3.43 -20.12
C THR A 235 37.33 3.60 -18.62
N THR A 236 37.81 2.64 -17.80
CA THR A 236 37.58 2.55 -16.34
C THR A 236 38.17 3.69 -15.47
N THR A 237 38.33 4.89 -16.00
CA THR A 237 39.02 6.03 -15.40
C THR A 237 38.28 7.36 -15.50
N ALA A 238 37.19 7.48 -16.27
CA ALA A 238 36.53 8.76 -16.50
C ALA A 238 35.03 8.62 -16.83
N TRP A 239 34.19 9.02 -15.88
CA TRP A 239 32.75 9.19 -16.07
C TRP A 239 32.43 10.39 -16.97
N GLN A 240 31.53 10.18 -17.91
CA GLN A 240 31.05 11.20 -18.85
C GLN A 240 29.52 11.25 -18.84
N GLN A 241 28.95 12.44 -19.03
CA GLN A 241 27.50 12.57 -19.22
C GLN A 241 27.09 11.92 -20.53
N VAL A 242 25.92 11.25 -20.53
CA VAL A 242 25.37 10.65 -21.74
C VAL A 242 25.02 11.76 -22.74
N PRO A 243 25.65 11.81 -23.93
CA PRO A 243 25.47 12.93 -24.84
C PRO A 243 24.03 13.06 -25.35
N VAL A 244 23.41 11.94 -25.73
CA VAL A 244 22.05 11.89 -26.27
C VAL A 244 21.23 10.89 -25.49
N GLY A 245 20.10 11.34 -24.95
CA GLY A 245 19.09 10.47 -24.35
C GLY A 245 18.00 10.15 -25.35
N LYS A 246 17.66 8.89 -25.49
CA LYS A 246 16.55 8.38 -26.30
C LYS A 246 15.40 7.98 -25.40
N VAL A 247 14.19 8.31 -25.80
CA VAL A 247 12.97 7.84 -25.14
C VAL A 247 12.93 6.31 -25.21
N HIS A 248 12.76 5.66 -24.05
CA HIS A 248 12.49 4.24 -23.96
C HIS A 248 11.08 4.01 -23.42
N ILE A 249 10.19 3.40 -24.22
CA ILE A 249 8.87 2.92 -23.81
C ILE A 249 8.73 1.49 -24.33
N GLY A 250 9.13 0.53 -23.51
CA GLY A 250 9.34 -0.84 -23.93
C GLY A 250 8.61 -1.86 -23.05
N TYR A 251 8.99 -3.11 -23.29
CA TYR A 251 8.59 -4.26 -22.50
C TYR A 251 9.82 -5.09 -22.17
N GLY A 252 9.85 -5.68 -20.98
CA GLY A 252 10.89 -6.63 -20.60
C GLY A 252 10.83 -7.92 -21.43
N ALA A 253 11.93 -8.67 -21.43
CA ALA A 253 11.98 -9.98 -22.10
C ALA A 253 10.84 -10.88 -21.62
N THR A 254 10.26 -11.67 -22.52
CA THR A 254 9.13 -12.57 -22.24
C THR A 254 7.83 -11.90 -21.81
N SER A 255 7.73 -10.57 -21.91
CA SER A 255 6.49 -9.83 -21.64
C SER A 255 5.46 -9.97 -22.75
N SER A 256 4.20 -10.11 -22.35
CA SER A 256 3.09 -9.87 -23.27
C SER A 256 3.09 -8.41 -23.76
N MET A 257 2.63 -8.19 -24.99
CA MET A 257 2.64 -6.88 -25.67
C MET A 257 1.26 -6.49 -26.23
N ASN A 258 0.20 -7.20 -25.83
CA ASN A 258 -1.18 -6.91 -26.24
C ASN A 258 -1.81 -5.72 -25.49
N LEU A 259 -1.25 -5.31 -24.35
CA LEU A 259 -1.60 -4.04 -23.70
C LEU A 259 -0.51 -3.02 -23.97
N ALA A 260 -0.94 -1.79 -24.26
CA ALA A 260 -0.02 -0.67 -24.40
C ALA A 260 0.59 -0.29 -23.04
N ASN A 261 1.90 -0.06 -23.04
CA ASN A 261 2.61 0.55 -21.91
C ASN A 261 2.02 1.95 -21.61
N PRO A 262 1.43 2.16 -20.42
CA PRO A 262 0.70 3.39 -20.07
C PRO A 262 1.63 4.49 -19.53
N TYR A 263 2.91 4.19 -19.32
CA TYR A 263 3.86 5.08 -18.66
C TYR A 263 4.64 5.92 -19.68
N SER A 264 5.13 7.06 -19.21
CA SER A 264 5.85 8.01 -20.05
C SER A 264 7.13 8.53 -19.38
N VAL A 265 7.88 9.32 -20.14
CA VAL A 265 9.13 9.96 -19.74
C VAL A 265 9.16 11.39 -20.28
N ALA A 266 9.74 12.31 -19.51
CA ALA A 266 9.93 13.71 -19.90
C ALA A 266 11.26 14.26 -19.36
N GLU A 267 11.96 15.08 -20.14
CA GLU A 267 13.17 15.77 -19.71
C GLU A 267 12.83 16.81 -18.63
N VAL A 268 13.68 16.94 -17.61
CA VAL A 268 13.58 18.04 -16.64
C VAL A 268 14.20 19.28 -17.25
N SER A 269 13.36 20.28 -17.49
CA SER A 269 13.70 21.40 -18.34
C SER A 269 14.86 22.25 -17.79
N GLY A 270 15.88 22.47 -18.62
CA GLY A 270 17.09 23.18 -18.25
C GLY A 270 18.08 22.38 -17.39
N LYS A 271 17.92 21.05 -17.29
CA LYS A 271 18.81 20.13 -16.57
C LYS A 271 19.20 18.95 -17.46
N GLN A 272 20.35 19.08 -18.12
CA GLN A 272 20.85 18.02 -19.00
C GLN A 272 21.02 16.69 -18.23
N ASN A 273 20.55 15.59 -18.84
CA ASN A 273 20.56 14.23 -18.28
C ASN A 273 19.64 14.01 -17.07
N ASP A 274 18.79 14.98 -16.72
CA ASP A 274 17.77 14.83 -15.69
C ASP A 274 16.40 14.60 -16.37
N PHE A 275 15.64 13.62 -15.90
CA PHE A 275 14.34 13.30 -16.48
C PHE A 275 13.40 12.66 -15.46
N LEU A 276 12.10 12.81 -15.70
CA LEU A 276 11.02 12.19 -14.95
C LEU A 276 10.49 10.99 -15.72
N THR A 277 10.15 9.92 -15.02
CA THR A 277 9.46 8.77 -15.62
C THR A 277 8.41 8.19 -14.69
N GLY A 278 7.31 7.71 -15.26
CA GLY A 278 6.25 7.02 -14.53
C GLY A 278 4.84 7.43 -14.98
N SER A 279 3.91 7.34 -14.04
CA SER A 279 2.47 7.51 -14.28
C SER A 279 2.06 8.98 -14.34
N GLY A 280 1.07 9.29 -15.16
CA GLY A 280 0.51 10.65 -15.25
C GLY A 280 1.40 11.67 -15.96
N ILE A 281 2.62 11.30 -16.34
CA ILE A 281 3.46 12.09 -17.25
C ILE A 281 2.82 12.01 -18.64
N PRO A 282 2.53 13.15 -19.30
CA PRO A 282 2.06 13.16 -20.68
C PRO A 282 2.98 12.33 -21.58
N TYR A 283 2.42 11.66 -22.59
CA TYR A 283 3.22 10.98 -23.62
C TYR A 283 4.31 11.93 -24.12
N PRO A 284 5.55 11.47 -24.40
CA PRO A 284 6.66 12.37 -24.68
C PRO A 284 6.23 13.38 -25.75
N GLY A 285 6.13 14.63 -25.31
CA GLY A 285 5.84 15.75 -26.16
C GLY A 285 7.10 16.13 -26.91
N PRO A 286 7.04 17.12 -27.81
CA PRO A 286 8.26 17.64 -28.41
C PRO A 286 9.35 17.93 -27.38
N ASP A 287 10.63 17.78 -27.77
CA ASP A 287 11.79 18.10 -26.91
C ASP A 287 11.71 19.54 -26.37
N GLU A 288 12.62 19.95 -25.47
CA GLU A 288 12.64 21.32 -24.90
C GLU A 288 12.63 22.46 -25.95
N CYS A 289 12.87 22.17 -27.23
CA CYS A 289 12.87 23.11 -28.34
C CYS A 289 11.68 22.98 -29.30
N GLY A 290 10.66 22.19 -28.97
CA GLY A 290 9.47 22.05 -29.81
C GLY A 290 9.64 21.05 -30.97
N SER A 291 10.72 20.27 -31.02
CA SER A 291 10.92 19.25 -32.06
C SER A 291 9.93 18.10 -31.82
N PRO A 292 9.02 17.79 -32.76
CA PRO A 292 7.96 16.81 -32.53
C PRO A 292 8.53 15.45 -32.10
N ALA A 293 8.09 14.97 -30.94
CA ALA A 293 8.40 13.62 -30.50
C ALA A 293 7.56 12.62 -31.28
N TYR A 294 8.26 11.77 -32.00
CA TYR A 294 7.74 10.55 -32.61
C TYR A 294 8.40 9.35 -31.93
N TYR A 295 7.65 8.60 -31.14
CA TYR A 295 8.14 7.32 -30.64
C TYR A 295 7.74 6.22 -31.62
N SER A 296 8.74 5.60 -32.24
CA SER A 296 8.64 4.27 -32.82
C SER A 296 9.67 3.37 -32.15
N PRO A 297 9.35 2.10 -31.86
CA PRO A 297 10.33 1.12 -31.39
C PRO A 297 11.58 1.02 -32.29
N SER A 298 11.44 1.32 -33.59
CA SER A 298 12.54 1.28 -34.57
C SER A 298 13.35 2.57 -34.67
N ASN A 299 12.84 3.69 -34.15
CA ASN A 299 13.51 4.99 -34.18
C ASN A 299 12.98 5.88 -33.04
N PRO A 300 13.48 5.69 -31.80
CA PRO A 300 13.03 6.48 -30.67
C PRO A 300 13.47 7.94 -30.80
N SER A 301 12.57 8.85 -30.42
CA SER A 301 12.87 10.28 -30.31
C SER A 301 13.95 10.55 -29.29
N ASN A 302 14.65 11.67 -29.46
CA ASN A 302 15.53 12.19 -28.43
C ASN A 302 14.66 12.68 -27.26
N LEU A 303 14.98 12.22 -26.06
CA LEU A 303 14.48 12.78 -24.82
C LEU A 303 15.23 14.07 -24.50
N TRP A 304 16.56 14.03 -24.61
CA TRP A 304 17.42 15.20 -24.68
C TRP A 304 18.38 15.06 -25.86
N PRO A 305 18.57 16.11 -26.67
CA PRO A 305 19.51 16.07 -27.77
C PRO A 305 20.96 16.21 -27.29
N GLY A 306 21.91 15.84 -28.15
CA GLY A 306 23.34 16.12 -27.98
C GLY A 306 23.60 17.60 -27.74
N ALA A 307 24.78 17.95 -27.21
CA ALA A 307 25.22 19.26 -26.67
C ALA A 307 25.09 20.52 -27.59
N THR A 308 24.20 20.52 -28.58
CA THR A 308 24.00 21.59 -29.54
C THR A 308 22.55 21.70 -30.04
N VAL A 309 21.54 21.49 -29.21
CA VAL A 309 20.24 22.13 -29.44
C VAL A 309 20.10 23.28 -28.45
N GLN A 310 20.88 24.33 -28.71
CA GLN A 310 20.43 25.67 -28.35
C GLN A 310 19.13 25.87 -29.12
N CYS A 311 17.97 25.90 -28.46
CA CYS A 311 16.76 26.40 -29.11
C CYS A 311 17.12 27.76 -29.68
N VAL A 312 17.22 27.89 -31.00
CA VAL A 312 17.87 29.06 -31.62
C VAL A 312 17.10 30.32 -31.21
N GLY A 313 17.70 31.11 -30.31
CA GLY A 313 17.31 32.48 -30.00
C GLY A 313 16.35 32.74 -28.83
N ASN A 314 15.76 31.74 -28.16
CA ASN A 314 14.75 31.99 -27.12
C ASN A 314 15.03 31.22 -25.81
N THR A 315 15.11 31.97 -24.71
CA THR A 315 15.21 31.47 -23.34
C THR A 315 14.18 32.20 -22.50
N GLY A 316 13.35 31.45 -21.77
CA GLY A 316 12.34 31.98 -20.88
C GLY A 316 12.87 32.01 -19.45
N ALA A 317 12.78 33.17 -18.80
CA ALA A 317 13.05 33.29 -17.37
C ALA A 317 11.84 32.74 -16.59
N ILE A 318 12.07 31.73 -15.77
CA ILE A 318 11.10 31.21 -14.80
C ILE A 318 11.47 31.79 -13.43
N PRO A 319 10.57 32.53 -12.76
CA PRO A 319 10.82 33.06 -11.43
C PRO A 319 10.96 31.93 -10.41
N SER A 320 11.44 32.25 -9.20
CA SER A 320 11.34 31.30 -8.10
C SER A 320 9.86 30.99 -7.81
N LEU A 321 9.50 29.73 -7.68
CA LEU A 321 8.11 29.30 -7.44
C LEU A 321 7.95 28.80 -6.01
N SER A 322 6.84 29.17 -5.40
CA SER A 322 6.40 28.67 -4.10
C SER A 322 4.94 28.27 -4.21
N PHE A 323 4.52 27.26 -3.45
CA PHE A 323 3.19 26.68 -3.57
C PHE A 323 2.46 26.83 -2.26
N VAL A 324 1.19 27.23 -2.33
CA VAL A 324 0.35 27.40 -1.16
C VAL A 324 -0.94 26.59 -1.27
N ASP A 325 -1.40 26.10 -0.12
CA ASP A 325 -2.73 25.53 0.05
C ASP A 325 -3.83 26.60 -0.12
N MET A 326 -5.10 26.17 -0.09
CA MET A 326 -6.26 27.06 -0.20
C MET A 326 -6.38 28.08 0.95
N ASN A 327 -5.64 27.91 2.04
CA ASN A 327 -5.59 28.84 3.18
C ASN A 327 -4.37 29.79 3.10
N GLY A 328 -3.51 29.66 2.09
CA GLY A 328 -2.29 30.44 1.92
C GLY A 328 -1.07 29.89 2.68
N ASN A 329 -1.15 28.70 3.28
CA ASN A 329 0.00 28.07 3.92
C ASN A 329 0.89 27.42 2.87
N GLY A 330 2.22 27.52 3.03
CA GLY A 330 3.16 26.86 2.14
C GLY A 330 3.03 25.33 2.17
N LEU A 331 3.09 24.69 1.00
CA LEU A 331 3.17 23.24 0.91
C LEU A 331 4.53 22.73 1.43
N ALA A 332 4.50 21.68 2.26
CA ALA A 332 5.68 21.07 2.85
C ALA A 332 5.54 19.53 2.89
N PRO A 333 6.40 18.77 2.18
CA PRO A 333 7.49 19.22 1.31
C PRO A 333 7.00 20.04 0.10
N ALA A 334 7.89 20.54 -0.75
CA ALA A 334 7.46 21.13 -2.03
C ALA A 334 6.87 20.03 -2.95
N PRO A 335 6.06 20.40 -3.97
CA PRO A 335 5.60 19.45 -4.98
C PRO A 335 6.72 18.61 -5.56
N THR A 336 6.38 17.42 -6.07
CA THR A 336 7.38 16.50 -6.61
C THR A 336 7.91 16.97 -7.95
N TRP A 337 7.02 17.51 -8.79
CA TRP A 337 7.30 18.15 -10.06
C TRP A 337 6.09 18.99 -10.45
N ILE A 338 6.30 19.91 -11.40
CA ILE A 338 5.23 20.63 -12.08
C ILE A 338 5.44 20.55 -13.58
N SER A 339 4.36 20.71 -14.34
CA SER A 339 4.46 21.05 -15.75
C SER A 339 3.93 22.45 -15.98
N LEU A 340 4.52 23.12 -16.96
CA LEU A 340 4.05 24.39 -17.50
C LEU A 340 3.75 24.20 -18.98
N SER A 341 2.62 24.73 -19.43
CA SER A 341 2.23 24.71 -20.84
C SER A 341 2.06 26.11 -21.40
N ASP A 342 2.43 26.32 -22.66
CA ASP A 342 2.13 27.54 -23.39
C ASP A 342 0.83 27.44 -24.22
N SER A 343 0.49 28.51 -24.94
CA SER A 343 -0.71 28.58 -25.77
C SER A 343 -0.66 27.68 -27.02
N ALA A 344 0.52 27.21 -27.43
CA ALA A 344 0.71 26.26 -28.52
C ALA A 344 0.63 24.79 -28.05
N GLY A 345 0.49 24.57 -26.73
CA GLY A 345 0.47 23.25 -26.12
C GLY A 345 1.87 22.66 -25.89
N PHE A 346 2.92 23.48 -26.04
CA PHE A 346 4.28 23.11 -25.67
C PHE A 346 4.39 22.99 -24.15
N LYS A 347 5.10 21.98 -23.66
CA LYS A 347 5.19 21.69 -22.22
C LYS A 347 6.64 21.60 -21.76
N ILE A 348 6.91 22.19 -20.60
CA ILE A 348 8.18 22.04 -19.86
C ILE A 348 7.90 21.45 -18.49
N PHE A 349 8.87 20.73 -17.92
CA PHE A 349 8.74 20.01 -16.66
C PHE A 349 9.80 20.48 -15.68
N LEU A 350 9.40 20.87 -14.47
CA LEU A 350 10.31 21.44 -13.48
C LEU A 350 10.24 20.66 -12.16
N THR A 351 11.41 20.37 -11.60
CA THR A 351 11.59 19.70 -10.30
C THR A 351 12.36 20.58 -9.30
N THR A 352 12.98 21.65 -9.80
CA THR A 352 13.58 22.71 -8.98
C THR A 352 12.79 24.01 -9.14
N TYR A 353 12.52 24.67 -8.02
CA TYR A 353 11.64 25.85 -7.95
C TYR A 353 12.39 27.15 -7.67
N GLN A 354 13.71 27.15 -7.84
CA GLN A 354 14.50 28.38 -7.85
C GLN A 354 14.42 29.04 -9.22
N SER A 355 14.72 30.34 -9.27
CA SER A 355 14.80 31.08 -10.53
C SER A 355 15.74 30.37 -11.51
N GLN A 356 15.25 30.14 -12.73
CA GLN A 356 16.00 29.43 -13.76
C GLN A 356 15.62 29.88 -15.16
N ASN A 357 16.56 29.71 -16.07
CA ASN A 357 16.38 29.98 -17.48
C ASN A 357 16.10 28.66 -18.20
N VAL A 358 14.97 28.58 -18.89
CA VAL A 358 14.57 27.37 -19.60
C VAL A 358 14.59 27.66 -21.10
N PRO A 359 15.23 26.81 -21.92
CA PRO A 359 15.10 26.90 -23.38
C PRO A 359 13.63 26.75 -23.78
N THR A 360 13.11 27.63 -24.64
CA THR A 360 11.67 27.58 -24.96
C THR A 360 11.32 28.38 -26.22
N PRO A 361 10.31 27.95 -27.01
CA PRO A 361 9.75 28.76 -28.07
C PRO A 361 8.91 29.97 -27.57
N SER A 362 8.45 30.00 -26.30
CA SER A 362 7.54 31.01 -25.77
C SER A 362 7.86 31.50 -24.35
N GLY A 363 7.45 32.73 -24.02
CA GLY A 363 7.72 33.37 -22.72
C GLY A 363 6.53 33.46 -21.76
N GLN A 364 5.35 32.99 -22.16
CA GLN A 364 4.13 32.98 -21.34
C GLN A 364 3.70 31.55 -21.04
N TRP A 365 3.61 31.23 -19.76
CA TRP A 365 3.38 29.88 -19.29
C TRP A 365 2.18 29.81 -18.37
N THR A 366 1.45 28.72 -18.45
CA THR A 366 0.39 28.37 -17.50
C THR A 366 0.78 27.08 -16.79
N VAL A 367 0.63 27.05 -15.47
CA VAL A 367 0.82 25.84 -14.67
C VAL A 367 -0.34 24.89 -14.95
N ASP A 368 -0.10 23.82 -15.73
CA ASP A 368 -1.10 22.82 -16.09
C ASP A 368 -1.11 21.63 -15.14
N GLN A 369 0.04 21.27 -14.56
CA GLN A 369 0.11 20.24 -13.53
C GLN A 369 1.02 20.65 -12.36
N VAL A 370 0.56 20.32 -11.14
CA VAL A 370 1.35 20.37 -9.92
C VAL A 370 1.17 19.01 -9.24
N SER A 371 2.22 18.20 -9.19
CA SER A 371 2.14 16.86 -8.64
C SER A 371 2.31 16.86 -7.13
N TRP A 372 1.22 16.58 -6.43
CA TRP A 372 1.12 16.52 -4.97
C TRP A 372 0.46 15.21 -4.54
N HIS A 373 1.19 14.35 -3.82
CA HIS A 373 0.75 12.99 -3.46
C HIS A 373 0.11 12.24 -4.65
N ALA A 374 0.82 12.16 -5.76
CA ALA A 374 0.36 11.53 -7.01
C ALA A 374 -0.94 12.10 -7.61
N THR A 375 -1.35 13.30 -7.18
CA THR A 375 -2.56 13.99 -7.65
C THR A 375 -2.20 15.33 -8.28
N ASN A 376 -2.85 15.69 -9.38
CA ASN A 376 -2.71 17.03 -9.95
C ASN A 376 -3.50 18.06 -9.13
N VAL A 377 -2.81 19.04 -8.56
CA VAL A 377 -3.40 20.12 -7.76
C VAL A 377 -3.27 21.51 -8.39
N ALA A 378 -2.93 21.58 -9.68
CA ALA A 378 -2.82 22.85 -10.41
C ALA A 378 -4.16 23.59 -10.47
N THR A 379 -4.11 24.92 -10.45
CA THR A 379 -5.28 25.81 -10.65
C THR A 379 -5.25 26.56 -11.98
N GLY A 380 -4.28 26.29 -12.86
CA GLY A 380 -4.11 27.05 -14.10
C GLY A 380 -3.48 28.43 -13.91
N ALA A 381 -2.62 28.60 -12.89
CA ALA A 381 -1.96 29.88 -12.63
C ALA A 381 -1.00 30.25 -13.77
N VAL A 382 -1.00 31.51 -14.21
CA VAL A 382 -0.06 32.01 -15.23
C VAL A 382 1.26 32.41 -14.57
N VAL A 383 2.39 31.96 -15.12
CA VAL A 383 3.74 32.32 -14.64
C VAL A 383 4.14 33.67 -15.21
N ASN A 384 4.51 34.60 -14.33
CA ASN A 384 5.01 35.91 -14.68
C ASN A 384 6.54 35.89 -14.76
N SER A 385 7.07 35.79 -15.98
CA SER A 385 8.52 35.75 -16.27
C SER A 385 9.29 37.02 -15.89
N THR A 386 8.59 38.13 -15.57
CA THR A 386 9.23 39.37 -15.10
C THR A 386 9.39 39.45 -13.58
N ALA A 387 8.72 38.56 -12.83
CA ALA A 387 8.83 38.52 -11.39
C ALA A 387 10.16 37.89 -10.94
N SER A 388 10.65 38.22 -9.75
CA SER A 388 11.77 37.50 -9.13
C SER A 388 11.31 36.21 -8.42
N SER A 389 10.08 36.22 -7.92
CA SER A 389 9.42 35.09 -7.25
C SER A 389 7.91 35.16 -7.46
N GLN A 390 7.25 34.01 -7.46
CA GLN A 390 5.81 33.90 -7.59
C GLN A 390 5.24 32.82 -6.66
N ILE A 391 4.06 33.11 -6.11
CA ILE A 391 3.26 32.17 -5.34
C ILE A 391 2.23 31.53 -6.27
N ILE A 392 2.21 30.21 -6.33
CA ILE A 392 1.30 29.39 -7.10
C ILE A 392 0.23 28.83 -6.15
N PRO A 393 -1.04 29.26 -6.26
CA PRO A 393 -2.11 28.63 -5.52
C PRO A 393 -2.34 27.20 -6.02
N THR A 394 -2.71 26.31 -5.11
CA THR A 394 -2.99 24.91 -5.41
C THR A 394 -4.35 24.49 -4.87
N ASN A 395 -4.94 23.44 -5.46
CA ASN A 395 -6.15 22.81 -4.94
C ASN A 395 -5.82 21.80 -3.84
N VAL A 396 -5.13 22.28 -2.81
CA VAL A 396 -4.73 21.54 -1.61
C VAL A 396 -5.39 22.16 -0.40
N PHE A 397 -5.96 21.35 0.49
CA PHE A 397 -6.80 21.86 1.57
C PHE A 397 -6.71 20.99 2.83
N SER A 398 -7.27 21.49 3.93
CA SER A 398 -7.35 20.75 5.19
C SER A 398 -8.73 20.13 5.39
N VAL A 399 -8.76 18.93 5.96
CA VAL A 399 -9.99 18.21 6.31
C VAL A 399 -9.98 17.87 7.78
N LYS A 400 -11.09 18.14 8.44
CA LYS A 400 -11.32 17.77 9.83
C LYS A 400 -12.17 16.50 9.90
N MET A 401 -11.62 15.44 10.44
CA MET A 401 -12.38 14.23 10.76
C MET A 401 -12.90 14.30 12.20
N GLN A 402 -14.21 14.16 12.35
CA GLN A 402 -14.89 14.04 13.62
C GLN A 402 -15.16 12.55 13.91
N VAL A 403 -14.48 11.99 14.89
CA VAL A 403 -14.67 10.59 15.33
C VAL A 403 -15.66 10.56 16.49
N VAL A 404 -16.75 9.84 16.30
CA VAL A 404 -17.84 9.76 17.29
C VAL A 404 -18.32 8.33 17.49
N GLY A 405 -18.92 8.08 18.65
CA GLY A 405 -19.64 6.85 18.95
C GLY A 405 -20.77 6.59 17.95
N TYR A 406 -20.97 5.32 17.59
CA TYR A 406 -21.95 4.86 16.62
C TYR A 406 -23.40 5.24 16.95
N PHE A 407 -23.83 5.03 18.20
CA PHE A 407 -25.19 5.25 18.69
C PHE A 407 -25.38 6.63 19.30
N TYR A 408 -24.47 7.03 20.18
CA TYR A 408 -24.64 8.24 20.98
C TYR A 408 -24.00 9.47 20.36
N SER A 409 -23.22 9.30 19.29
CA SER A 409 -22.46 10.38 18.64
C SER A 409 -21.55 11.14 19.62
N LEU A 410 -21.11 10.48 20.69
CA LEU A 410 -20.20 11.05 21.67
C LEU A 410 -18.78 11.12 21.08
N PRO A 411 -18.05 12.23 21.27
CA PRO A 411 -16.67 12.34 20.83
C PRO A 411 -15.78 11.23 21.39
N VAL A 412 -14.91 10.66 20.54
CA VAL A 412 -13.94 9.64 20.96
C VAL A 412 -12.54 10.23 20.95
N LYS A 413 -11.98 10.43 22.15
CA LYS A 413 -10.68 11.06 22.41
C LYS A 413 -9.51 10.06 22.25
N ASP A 414 -8.31 10.59 22.00
CA ASP A 414 -7.02 9.87 22.00
C ASP A 414 -7.01 8.63 21.09
N THR A 415 -7.78 8.69 20.01
CA THR A 415 -7.96 7.60 19.05
C THR A 415 -7.06 7.84 17.85
N PRO A 416 -6.09 6.96 17.56
CA PRO A 416 -5.33 7.00 16.32
C PRO A 416 -6.22 6.82 15.09
N VAL A 417 -6.08 7.74 14.15
CA VAL A 417 -6.66 7.68 12.81
C VAL A 417 -5.51 7.63 11.81
N ILE A 418 -5.40 6.53 11.08
CA ILE A 418 -4.45 6.35 10.00
C ILE A 418 -5.18 6.66 8.69
N MET A 419 -4.67 7.62 7.93
CA MET A 419 -5.15 7.97 6.60
C MET A 419 -4.14 7.47 5.56
N TYR A 420 -4.63 6.84 4.51
CA TYR A 420 -3.82 6.44 3.35
C TYR A 420 -4.02 7.45 2.22
N LEU A 421 -2.92 8.06 1.79
CA LEU A 421 -2.84 9.08 0.73
C LEU A 421 -2.83 8.42 -0.66
N PRO A 422 -3.06 9.16 -1.76
CA PRO A 422 -3.13 8.59 -3.10
C PRO A 422 -1.79 8.07 -3.63
N ASP A 423 -0.68 8.67 -3.19
CA ASP A 423 0.68 8.13 -3.39
C ASP A 423 0.99 6.93 -2.49
N SER A 424 -0.02 6.42 -1.78
CA SER A 424 0.04 5.26 -0.91
C SER A 424 0.93 5.42 0.33
N THR A 425 1.44 6.62 0.58
CA THR A 425 1.96 7.00 1.90
C THR A 425 0.82 7.09 2.91
N ASN A 426 1.14 7.23 4.19
CA ASN A 426 0.12 7.38 5.23
C ASN A 426 0.46 8.49 6.22
N GLU A 427 -0.58 9.00 6.85
CA GLU A 427 -0.49 9.96 7.93
C GLU A 427 -1.28 9.43 9.12
N THR A 428 -0.71 9.54 10.33
CA THR A 428 -1.39 9.14 11.56
C THR A 428 -1.60 10.34 12.46
N VAL A 429 -2.87 10.64 12.75
CA VAL A 429 -3.28 11.73 13.63
C VAL A 429 -4.12 11.17 14.79
N LYS A 430 -3.93 11.67 16.00
CA LYS A 430 -4.76 11.31 17.15
C LYS A 430 -5.89 12.32 17.33
N THR A 431 -7.06 11.83 17.70
CA THR A 431 -8.19 12.71 18.02
C THR A 431 -7.96 13.49 19.31
N ASP A 432 -8.35 14.76 19.31
CA ASP A 432 -8.33 15.63 20.49
C ASP A 432 -9.47 15.32 21.50
N SER A 433 -9.63 16.17 22.52
CA SER A 433 -10.72 16.03 23.51
C SER A 433 -12.13 16.16 22.93
N ASN A 434 -12.26 16.79 21.76
CA ASN A 434 -13.52 16.93 21.03
C ASN A 434 -13.69 15.81 20.00
N GLY A 435 -12.83 14.79 19.97
CA GLY A 435 -12.88 13.70 19.00
C GLY A 435 -12.46 14.14 17.59
N GLN A 436 -11.73 15.24 17.46
CA GLN A 436 -11.34 15.81 16.16
C GLN A 436 -9.91 15.42 15.80
N ALA A 437 -9.72 14.94 14.58
CA ALA A 437 -8.42 14.80 13.93
C ALA A 437 -8.39 15.74 12.72
N VAL A 438 -7.33 16.52 12.57
CA VAL A 438 -7.17 17.46 11.45
C VAL A 438 -6.04 16.97 10.57
N PHE A 439 -6.36 16.71 9.31
CA PHE A 439 -5.42 16.38 8.25
C PHE A 439 -5.22 17.63 7.41
N THR A 440 -3.97 18.00 7.17
CA THR A 440 -3.62 19.20 6.42
C THR A 440 -3.02 18.82 5.07
N GLN A 441 -3.02 19.77 4.14
CA GLN A 441 -2.39 19.63 2.84
C GLN A 441 -2.87 18.43 1.99
N LEU A 442 -4.17 18.15 1.99
CA LEU A 442 -4.77 17.07 1.21
C LEU A 442 -5.15 17.52 -0.21
N PRO A 443 -4.80 16.76 -1.25
CA PRO A 443 -5.38 16.92 -2.59
C PRO A 443 -6.81 16.35 -2.66
N ALA A 444 -7.52 16.64 -3.75
CA ALA A 444 -8.81 15.99 -4.03
C ALA A 444 -8.61 14.55 -4.51
N ALA A 445 -9.04 13.56 -3.73
CA ALA A 445 -8.87 12.14 -4.04
C ALA A 445 -9.83 11.23 -3.23
N ILE A 446 -9.68 9.92 -3.39
CA ILE A 446 -10.34 8.91 -2.57
C ILE A 446 -9.36 8.43 -1.50
N TYR A 447 -9.78 8.52 -0.24
CA TYR A 447 -8.97 8.19 0.92
C TYR A 447 -9.54 7.01 1.67
N THR A 448 -8.66 6.21 2.27
CA THR A 448 -9.06 5.18 3.22
C THR A 448 -8.57 5.57 4.61
N PHE A 449 -9.47 5.50 5.58
CA PHE A 449 -9.21 5.81 6.98
C PHE A 449 -9.36 4.56 7.84
N HIS A 450 -8.37 4.29 8.68
CA HIS A 450 -8.41 3.26 9.71
C HIS A 450 -8.42 3.93 11.08
N VAL A 451 -9.51 3.74 11.81
CA VAL A 451 -9.73 4.32 13.13
C VAL A 451 -9.56 3.23 14.18
N THR A 452 -8.57 3.38 15.06
CA THR A 452 -8.28 2.41 16.11
C THR A 452 -8.65 2.99 17.47
N VAL A 453 -9.75 2.52 18.04
CA VAL A 453 -10.22 3.00 19.35
C VAL A 453 -9.56 2.23 20.50
N PRO A 454 -9.11 2.89 21.58
CA PRO A 454 -8.43 2.22 22.71
C PRO A 454 -9.26 1.12 23.37
N TYR A 455 -10.57 1.34 23.47
CA TYR A 455 -11.54 0.42 24.03
C TYR A 455 -12.77 0.40 23.12
N GLY A 456 -12.81 -0.53 22.18
CA GLY A 456 -13.81 -0.51 21.12
C GLY A 456 -13.54 -1.49 19.99
N ILE A 457 -14.33 -1.36 18.92
CA ILE A 457 -14.11 -2.09 17.66
C ILE A 457 -13.52 -1.11 16.64
N PRO A 458 -12.36 -1.42 16.03
CA PRO A 458 -11.76 -0.57 15.01
C PRO A 458 -12.68 -0.46 13.79
N SER A 459 -12.54 0.63 13.04
CA SER A 459 -13.36 0.92 11.86
C SER A 459 -12.49 1.28 10.68
N THR A 460 -12.87 0.81 9.49
CA THR A 460 -12.25 1.19 8.22
C THR A 460 -13.31 1.85 7.35
N THR A 461 -13.04 3.05 6.85
CA THR A 461 -13.96 3.77 5.97
C THR A 461 -13.22 4.37 4.80
N THR A 462 -13.82 4.28 3.62
CA THR A 462 -13.35 4.98 2.42
C THR A 462 -14.20 6.22 2.21
N GLN A 463 -13.57 7.34 1.87
CA GLN A 463 -14.24 8.62 1.64
C GLN A 463 -13.66 9.30 0.41
N THR A 464 -14.53 9.81 -0.46
CA THR A 464 -14.12 10.72 -1.54
C THR A 464 -14.08 12.13 -0.98
N ILE A 465 -12.91 12.77 -1.05
CA ILE A 465 -12.69 14.12 -0.57
C ILE A 465 -12.37 15.00 -1.78
N SER A 466 -13.27 15.93 -2.09
CA SER A 466 -13.13 16.84 -3.23
C SER A 466 -12.74 18.28 -2.85
N SER A 467 -12.90 18.64 -1.58
CA SER A 467 -12.61 19.98 -1.05
C SER A 467 -12.39 19.93 0.46
N GLY A 468 -11.86 21.02 1.02
CA GLY A 468 -11.76 21.19 2.46
C GLY A 468 -13.12 21.11 3.16
N GLY A 469 -13.12 20.76 4.44
CA GLY A 469 -14.37 20.61 5.19
C GLY A 469 -14.28 19.69 6.40
N SER A 470 -15.43 19.15 6.79
CA SER A 470 -15.53 18.20 7.89
C SER A 470 -16.17 16.90 7.46
N ILE A 471 -15.56 15.78 7.85
CA ILE A 471 -16.06 14.42 7.64
C ILE A 471 -16.32 13.75 9.00
N VAL A 472 -17.17 12.73 9.02
CA VAL A 472 -17.52 12.01 10.26
C VAL A 472 -17.17 10.53 10.12
N ALA A 473 -16.50 9.99 11.14
CA ALA A 473 -16.25 8.56 11.30
C ALA A 473 -17.00 8.04 12.53
N LYS A 474 -17.74 6.94 12.37
CA LYS A 474 -18.46 6.28 13.46
C LYS A 474 -17.73 5.01 13.89
N VAL A 475 -17.58 4.85 15.20
CA VAL A 475 -16.87 3.72 15.84
C VAL A 475 -17.66 3.20 17.03
N PHE A 476 -17.51 1.91 17.37
CA PHE A 476 -18.04 1.38 18.63
C PHE A 476 -17.09 1.70 19.77
N SER A 477 -17.45 2.69 20.57
CA SER A 477 -16.68 3.13 21.73
C SER A 477 -17.03 2.35 23.01
N LEU A 478 -16.25 2.53 24.08
CA LEU A 478 -16.49 1.86 25.36
C LEU A 478 -17.93 2.03 25.90
N PRO A 479 -18.54 3.23 25.93
CA PRO A 479 -19.93 3.38 26.36
C PRO A 479 -20.91 2.49 25.56
N GLU A 480 -20.64 2.30 24.27
CA GLU A 480 -21.52 1.56 23.37
C GLU A 480 -21.32 0.06 23.50
N LEU A 481 -20.08 -0.39 23.70
CA LEU A 481 -19.79 -1.77 24.07
C LEU A 481 -20.45 -2.14 25.39
N ILE A 482 -20.42 -1.25 26.39
CA ILE A 482 -21.11 -1.45 27.67
C ILE A 482 -22.63 -1.60 27.43
N THR A 483 -23.23 -0.72 26.62
CA THR A 483 -24.67 -0.82 26.27
C THR A 483 -25.00 -2.09 25.50
N LEU A 484 -24.11 -2.60 24.64
CA LEU A 484 -24.34 -3.83 23.89
C LEU A 484 -24.18 -5.09 24.76
N ILE A 485 -23.25 -5.08 25.72
CA ILE A 485 -22.85 -6.26 26.50
C ILE A 485 -23.66 -6.40 27.79
N ILE A 486 -23.97 -5.32 28.50
CA ILE A 486 -24.66 -5.39 29.80
C ILE A 486 -26.08 -5.98 29.71
N PRO A 487 -26.96 -5.55 28.79
CA PRO A 487 -28.33 -6.07 28.71
C PRO A 487 -28.42 -7.60 28.53
N PRO A 488 -27.69 -8.25 27.61
CA PRO A 488 -27.74 -9.70 27.49
C PRO A 488 -27.20 -10.42 28.74
N ILE A 489 -26.16 -9.87 29.40
CA ILE A 489 -25.67 -10.43 30.68
C ILE A 489 -26.74 -10.34 31.76
N LEU A 490 -27.41 -9.19 31.90
CA LEU A 490 -28.48 -9.01 32.88
C LEU A 490 -29.66 -9.97 32.62
N ILE A 491 -30.05 -10.14 31.35
CA ILE A 491 -31.09 -11.10 30.96
C ILE A 491 -30.67 -12.52 31.32
N ALA A 492 -29.42 -12.91 31.01
CA ALA A 492 -28.91 -14.24 31.35
C ALA A 492 -28.91 -14.49 32.86
N ILE A 493 -28.53 -13.50 33.67
CA ILE A 493 -28.60 -13.57 35.14
C ILE A 493 -30.05 -13.77 35.60
N VAL A 494 -30.99 -12.99 35.08
CA VAL A 494 -32.42 -13.11 35.44
C VAL A 494 -32.97 -14.49 35.08
N VAL A 495 -32.64 -15.00 33.89
CA VAL A 495 -33.04 -16.36 33.45
C VAL A 495 -32.42 -17.43 34.35
N ALA A 496 -31.12 -17.33 34.66
CA ALA A 496 -30.44 -18.28 35.55
C ALA A 496 -31.05 -18.29 36.95
N VAL A 497 -31.35 -17.11 37.51
CA VAL A 497 -32.02 -16.98 38.82
C VAL A 497 -33.44 -17.57 38.77
N ALA A 498 -34.20 -17.32 37.71
CA ALA A 498 -35.54 -17.87 37.54
C ALA A 498 -35.52 -19.40 37.43
N VAL A 499 -34.58 -19.96 36.66
CA VAL A 499 -34.39 -21.42 36.54
C VAL A 499 -33.95 -22.02 37.88
N ALA A 500 -33.00 -21.40 38.58
CA ALA A 500 -32.54 -21.87 39.89
C ALA A 500 -33.66 -21.83 40.94
N ARG A 501 -34.50 -20.78 40.95
CA ARG A 501 -35.68 -20.71 41.83
C ARG A 501 -36.68 -21.81 41.52
N LYS A 502 -36.98 -22.04 40.23
CA LYS A 502 -37.88 -23.11 39.81
C LYS A 502 -37.36 -24.49 40.19
N GLU A 503 -36.06 -24.72 40.07
CA GLU A 503 -35.44 -26.00 40.43
C GLU A 503 -35.41 -26.21 41.96
N ARG A 504 -35.13 -25.17 42.75
CA ARG A 504 -35.26 -25.23 44.22
C ARG A 504 -36.69 -25.52 44.65
N GLN A 505 -37.69 -24.92 44.01
CA GLN A 505 -39.10 -25.24 44.26
C GLN A 505 -39.42 -26.71 43.91
N ARG A 506 -38.88 -27.23 42.79
CA ARG A 506 -39.04 -28.63 42.41
C ARG A 506 -38.42 -29.58 43.44
N GLN A 507 -37.20 -29.30 43.90
CA GLN A 507 -36.53 -30.10 44.93
C GLN A 507 -37.28 -30.06 46.27
N ALA A 508 -37.79 -28.89 46.68
CA ALA A 508 -38.62 -28.76 47.88
C ALA A 508 -39.93 -29.57 47.76
N MET A 509 -40.57 -29.59 46.58
CA MET A 509 -41.75 -30.43 46.34
C MET A 509 -41.45 -31.94 46.40
N ILE A 510 -40.26 -32.36 45.92
CA ILE A 510 -39.83 -33.76 46.02
C ILE A 510 -39.55 -34.16 47.48
N GLN A 511 -38.92 -33.28 48.28
CA GLN A 511 -38.70 -33.54 49.72
C GLN A 511 -40.00 -33.49 50.55
N ALA A 512 -41.02 -32.77 50.10
CA ALA A 512 -42.32 -32.66 50.78
C ALA A 512 -43.26 -33.86 50.54
N GLN A 513 -42.90 -34.79 49.65
CA GLN A 513 -43.65 -36.05 49.52
C GLN A 513 -43.32 -36.99 50.68
N ALA A 514 -44.18 -36.96 51.71
CA ALA A 514 -44.16 -37.94 52.78
C ALA A 514 -44.52 -39.35 52.25
N ILE A 515 -43.67 -40.34 52.54
CA ILE A 515 -43.97 -41.75 52.33
C ILE A 515 -45.11 -42.13 53.30
N PRO A 516 -46.24 -42.71 52.85
CA PRO A 516 -47.33 -43.08 53.76
C PRO A 516 -46.89 -44.18 54.73
N ALA A 517 -47.01 -43.93 56.04
CA ALA A 517 -46.81 -44.94 57.07
C ALA A 517 -48.04 -45.88 57.12
N PRO A 518 -47.87 -47.22 57.17
CA PRO A 518 -48.98 -48.15 57.22
C PRO A 518 -49.68 -48.15 58.59
N ALA A 519 -51.01 -48.04 58.58
CA ALA A 519 -51.87 -48.12 59.76
C ALA A 519 -52.12 -49.59 60.14
N PHE A 520 -51.73 -50.01 61.34
CA PHE A 520 -52.09 -51.31 61.91
C PHE A 520 -53.24 -51.15 62.91
N GLY A 521 -54.38 -51.80 62.63
CA GLY A 521 -55.53 -51.89 63.54
C GLY A 521 -55.24 -52.75 64.78
N SER A 522 -55.89 -52.42 65.91
CA SER A 522 -55.72 -53.11 67.19
C SER A 522 -56.17 -54.58 67.12
N SER A 523 -55.28 -55.50 67.46
CA SER A 523 -55.57 -56.94 67.54
C SER A 523 -55.68 -57.40 68.99
N PHE A 524 -56.59 -58.33 69.31
CA PHE A 524 -56.77 -58.89 70.65
C PHE A 524 -56.36 -60.37 70.69
N CYS A 525 -55.93 -60.85 71.86
CA CYS A 525 -55.57 -62.26 72.07
C CYS A 525 -56.83 -63.15 72.02
N ARG A 526 -56.82 -64.20 71.17
CA ARG A 526 -57.96 -65.11 71.03
C ARG A 526 -58.28 -65.94 72.28
N SER A 527 -57.29 -66.23 73.12
CA SER A 527 -57.48 -67.11 74.29
C SER A 527 -57.97 -66.38 75.54
N CYS A 528 -57.54 -65.13 75.77
CA CYS A 528 -57.89 -64.39 76.98
C CYS A 528 -58.48 -62.98 76.72
N GLY A 529 -58.68 -62.59 75.45
CA GLY A 529 -59.35 -61.35 75.07
C GLY A 529 -58.54 -60.06 75.29
N GLN A 530 -57.30 -60.14 75.80
CA GLN A 530 -56.51 -58.95 76.11
C GLN A 530 -55.96 -58.28 74.83
N PRO A 531 -55.95 -56.93 74.72
CA PRO A 531 -55.40 -56.24 73.56
C PRO A 531 -53.90 -56.51 73.41
N LEU A 532 -53.48 -56.87 72.19
CA LEU A 532 -52.09 -57.12 71.83
C LEU A 532 -51.50 -55.87 71.16
N PRO A 533 -50.35 -55.35 71.65
CA PRO A 533 -49.58 -54.35 70.95
C PRO A 533 -49.22 -54.80 69.52
N PRO A 534 -49.06 -53.87 68.56
CA PRO A 534 -48.75 -54.22 67.17
C PRO A 534 -47.51 -55.12 66.99
N THR A 535 -46.57 -55.04 67.94
CA THR A 535 -45.29 -55.77 67.94
C THR A 535 -45.26 -57.01 68.83
N ALA A 536 -46.37 -57.36 69.50
CA ALA A 536 -46.39 -58.51 70.41
C ALA A 536 -46.54 -59.85 69.65
N ASN A 537 -45.56 -60.74 69.79
CA ASN A 537 -45.59 -62.09 69.20
C ASN A 537 -46.32 -63.11 70.08
N PHE A 538 -46.50 -62.81 71.38
CA PHE A 538 -47.18 -63.67 72.35
C PHE A 538 -48.02 -62.80 73.29
N CYS A 539 -49.12 -63.36 73.81
CA CYS A 539 -49.89 -62.69 74.85
C CYS A 539 -49.14 -62.76 76.19
N THR A 540 -48.87 -61.61 76.79
CA THR A 540 -48.16 -61.52 78.09
C THR A 540 -48.96 -62.11 79.26
N SER A 541 -50.29 -62.24 79.12
CA SER A 541 -51.14 -62.78 80.18
C SER A 541 -51.29 -64.31 80.14
N CYS A 542 -51.24 -64.95 78.96
CA CYS A 542 -51.50 -66.39 78.84
C CYS A 542 -50.49 -67.15 77.96
N GLY A 543 -49.44 -66.49 77.47
CA GLY A 543 -48.37 -67.09 76.67
C GLY A 543 -48.77 -67.54 75.26
N THR A 544 -50.03 -67.37 74.85
CA THR A 544 -50.49 -67.84 73.53
C THR A 544 -49.86 -67.01 72.39
N PRO A 545 -49.24 -67.64 71.38
CA PRO A 545 -48.65 -66.94 70.24
C PRO A 545 -49.70 -66.24 69.37
N ARG A 546 -49.33 -65.09 68.80
CA ARG A 546 -50.18 -64.32 67.89
C ARG A 546 -50.21 -65.02 66.53
N ILE A 547 -51.33 -65.68 66.23
CA ILE A 547 -51.56 -66.29 64.92
C ILE A 547 -51.90 -65.17 63.94
N VAL A 548 -50.95 -64.84 63.06
CA VAL A 548 -51.17 -63.92 61.94
C VAL A 548 -51.74 -64.77 60.80
N THR A 549 -53.05 -64.75 60.60
CA THR A 549 -53.62 -65.22 59.32
C THR A 549 -53.19 -64.22 58.26
N GLN A 550 -52.39 -64.68 57.28
CA GLN A 550 -51.97 -63.88 56.13
C GLN A 550 -53.17 -63.38 55.33
#